data_AF-A0A5K1HQG4-F1
#
_entry.id   AF-A0A5K1HQG4-F1
#
_cell.length_a   1.000
_cell.length_b   1.000
_cell.length_c   1.000
_cell.angle_alpha   90.00
_cell.angle_beta   90.00
_cell.angle_gamma   90.00
#
_symmetry.space_group_name_H-M   'P 1'
#
loop_
_entity.id
_entity.type
_entity.pdbx_description
1 polymer ?
#
loop_
_entity_poly.entity_id
_entity_poly.type
_entity_poly.pdbx_seq_one_letter_code
_entity_poly.pdbx_strand_id
1 'polypeptide(L)'
;YSRFLSSLKQEKEHQIIHGYSRYMFPMVTGFMNYVNRQYELQDTLVKVHDYLSHANRLPVTIQYPYEKSITSERFRGESTLNLINACL
;
A
#
# COMPACT_ATOMS: atom_id res chain seq x y z
N TYR A 1 46.98 -38.13 -21.49
CA TYR A 1 45.68 -38.27 -22.18
C TYR A 1 44.49 -38.20 -21.23
N SER A 2 44.49 -38.94 -20.10
CA SER A 2 43.39 -38.90 -19.11
C SER A 2 43.05 -37.51 -18.56
N ARG A 3 44.06 -36.71 -18.18
CA ARG A 3 43.88 -35.32 -17.71
C ARG A 3 43.27 -34.37 -18.75
N PHE A 4 43.55 -34.63 -20.02
CA PHE A 4 43.04 -33.82 -21.11
C PHE A 4 41.55 -34.11 -21.35
N LEU A 5 41.18 -35.39 -21.34
CA LEU A 5 39.77 -35.81 -21.41
C LEU A 5 38.96 -35.31 -20.20
N SER A 6 39.52 -35.33 -18.99
CA SER A 6 38.85 -34.75 -17.82
C SER A 6 38.70 -33.23 -17.93
N SER A 7 39.69 -32.52 -18.49
CA SER A 7 39.63 -31.07 -18.72
C SER A 7 38.54 -30.69 -19.73
N LEU A 8 38.45 -31.42 -20.85
CA LEU A 8 37.39 -31.19 -21.85
C LEU A 8 36.00 -31.52 -21.31
N LYS A 9 35.88 -32.54 -20.46
CA LYS A 9 34.62 -32.86 -19.79
C LYS A 9 34.17 -31.72 -18.87
N GLN A 10 35.09 -31.16 -18.08
CA GLN A 10 34.79 -30.01 -17.22
C GLN A 10 34.40 -28.78 -18.03
N GLU A 11 35.11 -28.49 -19.12
CA GLU A 11 34.80 -27.33 -19.97
C GLU A 11 33.40 -27.43 -20.59
N LYS A 12 33.02 -28.63 -21.04
CA LYS A 12 31.66 -28.92 -21.54
C LYS A 12 30.61 -28.73 -20.45
N GLU A 13 30.84 -29.24 -19.24
CA GLU A 13 29.92 -29.08 -18.11
C GLU A 13 29.75 -27.60 -17.73
N HIS A 14 30.83 -26.83 -17.67
CA HIS A 14 30.77 -25.40 -17.41
C HIS A 14 29.99 -24.63 -18.49
N GLN A 15 30.18 -24.95 -19.77
CA GLN A 15 29.42 -24.34 -20.86
C GLN A 15 27.93 -24.70 -20.80
N ILE A 16 27.62 -25.94 -20.45
CA ILE A 16 26.24 -26.42 -20.27
C ILE A 16 25.57 -25.67 -19.11
N ILE A 17 26.22 -25.61 -17.95
CA ILE A 17 25.70 -24.91 -16.76
C ILE A 17 25.52 -23.42 -17.04
N HIS A 18 26.50 -22.77 -17.68
CA HIS A 18 26.41 -21.37 -18.06
C HIS A 18 25.29 -21.11 -19.08
N GLY A 19 25.09 -22.03 -20.04
CA GLY A 19 23.97 -22.01 -20.97
C GLY A 19 22.63 -22.09 -20.25
N TYR A 20 22.44 -23.10 -19.38
CA TYR A 20 21.23 -23.24 -18.57
C TYR A 20 21.00 -22.01 -17.69
N SER A 21 22.03 -21.49 -17.02
CA SER A 21 21.91 -20.26 -16.22
C SER A 21 21.49 -19.06 -17.07
N ARG A 22 22.05 -18.89 -18.28
CA ARG A 22 21.73 -17.78 -19.17
C ARG A 22 20.29 -17.82 -19.69
N TYR A 23 19.72 -19.00 -19.93
CA TYR A 23 18.35 -19.13 -20.45
C TYR A 23 17.28 -19.29 -19.34
N MET A 24 17.59 -20.00 -18.26
CA MET A 24 16.64 -20.26 -17.18
C MET A 24 16.49 -19.06 -16.23
N PHE A 25 17.56 -18.33 -15.93
CA PHE A 25 17.52 -17.18 -15.01
C PHE A 25 16.56 -16.06 -15.46
N PRO A 26 16.61 -15.56 -16.72
CA PRO A 26 15.66 -14.54 -17.16
C PRO A 26 14.21 -15.04 -17.21
N MET A 27 13.99 -16.33 -17.52
CA MET A 27 12.65 -16.91 -17.53
C MET A 27 12.03 -16.97 -16.13
N VAL A 28 12.79 -17.44 -15.14
CA VAL A 28 12.36 -17.49 -13.73
C VAL A 28 12.15 -16.08 -13.17
N THR A 29 13.04 -15.14 -13.52
CA THR A 29 12.92 -13.74 -13.12
C THR A 29 11.68 -13.09 -13.74
N GLY A 30 11.39 -13.36 -15.01
CA GLY A 30 10.19 -12.89 -15.69
C GLY A 30 8.90 -13.42 -15.04
N PHE A 31 8.89 -14.71 -14.68
CA PHE A 31 7.77 -15.32 -13.95
C PHE A 31 7.57 -14.69 -12.57
N MET A 32 8.64 -14.53 -11.79
CA MET A 32 8.57 -13.88 -10.48
C MET A 32 8.09 -12.44 -10.56
N ASN A 33 8.53 -11.68 -11.56
CA ASN A 33 8.05 -10.31 -11.79
C ASN A 33 6.56 -10.25 -12.14
N TYR A 34 6.08 -11.22 -12.93
CA TYR A 34 4.65 -11.33 -13.24
C TYR A 34 3.83 -11.61 -11.98
N VAL A 35 4.26 -12.57 -11.17
CA VAL A 35 3.59 -12.95 -9.93
C VAL A 35 3.61 -11.80 -8.91
N ASN A 36 4.77 -11.17 -8.70
CA ASN A 36 4.89 -10.02 -7.81
C ASN A 36 3.98 -8.87 -8.23
N ARG A 37 3.90 -8.57 -9.54
CA ARG A 37 2.95 -7.58 -10.06
C ARG A 37 1.50 -7.96 -9.74
N GLN A 38 1.11 -9.22 -9.87
CA GLN A 38 -0.25 -9.65 -9.51
C GLN A 38 -0.54 -9.44 -8.02
N TYR A 39 0.41 -9.75 -7.14
CA TYR A 39 0.27 -9.49 -5.70
C TYR A 39 0.18 -8.00 -5.37
N GLU A 40 1.02 -7.16 -5.97
CA GLU A 40 0.95 -5.70 -5.80
C GLU A 40 -0.39 -5.12 -6.30
N LEU A 41 -0.87 -5.60 -7.45
CA LEU A 41 -2.20 -5.24 -7.96
C LEU A 41 -3.29 -5.69 -7.00
N GLN A 42 -3.17 -6.87 -6.41
CA GLN A 42 -4.16 -7.36 -5.46
C GLN A 42 -4.17 -6.52 -4.17
N ASP A 43 -3.02 -6.17 -3.61
CA ASP A 43 -2.90 -5.30 -2.42
C ASP A 43 -3.45 -3.89 -2.69
N THR A 44 -3.16 -3.32 -3.85
CA THR A 44 -3.71 -2.02 -4.24
C THR A 44 -5.23 -2.06 -4.41
N LEU A 45 -5.78 -3.14 -4.98
CA LEU A 45 -7.23 -3.34 -5.09
C LEU A 45 -7.92 -3.50 -3.74
N VAL A 46 -7.32 -4.24 -2.81
CA VAL A 46 -7.84 -4.39 -1.44
C VAL A 46 -7.88 -3.03 -0.73
N LYS A 47 -6.84 -2.22 -0.85
CA LYS A 47 -6.83 -0.85 -0.29
C LYS A 47 -7.94 0.02 -0.87
N VAL A 48 -8.18 -0.05 -2.19
CA VAL A 48 -9.27 0.70 -2.84
C VAL A 48 -10.64 0.25 -2.32
N HIS A 49 -10.83 -1.04 -2.07
CA HIS A 49 -12.07 -1.55 -1.47
C HIS A 49 -12.34 -0.91 -0.10
N ASP A 50 -11.31 -0.76 0.74
CA ASP A 50 -11.44 -0.08 2.02
C ASP A 50 -11.78 1.39 1.84
N TYR A 51 -11.10 2.14 0.97
CA TYR A 51 -11.44 3.55 0.70
C TYR A 51 -12.87 3.72 0.21
N LEU A 52 -13.35 2.82 -0.65
CA LEU A 52 -14.72 2.84 -1.15
C LEU A 52 -15.73 2.57 -0.03
N SER A 53 -15.43 1.65 0.89
CA SER A 53 -16.27 1.41 2.07
C SER A 53 -16.34 2.64 3.00
N HIS A 54 -15.27 3.43 3.09
CA HIS A 54 -15.25 4.67 3.86
C HIS A 54 -16.10 5.77 3.19
N ALA A 55 -16.11 5.84 1.86
CA ALA A 55 -16.95 6.78 1.10
C ALA A 55 -18.45 6.46 1.19
N ASN A 56 -18.80 5.18 1.37
CA ASN A 56 -20.19 4.74 1.51
C ASN A 56 -20.77 4.97 2.91
N ARG A 57 -19.98 5.44 3.88
CA ARG A 57 -20.48 5.83 5.21
C ARG A 57 -21.09 7.22 5.14
N LEU A 58 -22.16 7.43 5.91
CA LEU A 58 -22.76 8.77 6.05
C LEU A 58 -21.70 9.76 6.55
N PRO A 59 -21.61 10.95 5.93
CA PRO A 59 -20.61 11.94 6.31
C PRO A 59 -20.89 12.39 7.75
N VAL A 60 -19.94 12.15 8.66
CA VAL A 60 -19.95 12.66 10.03
C VAL A 60 -19.37 14.08 10.05
N THR A 61 -19.82 14.91 9.10
CA THR A 61 -19.39 16.30 8.93
C THR A 61 -20.50 17.20 9.44
N ILE A 62 -20.21 18.04 10.44
CA ILE A 62 -21.16 19.04 10.94
C ILE A 62 -20.98 20.31 10.09
N GLN A 63 -22.02 20.71 9.36
CA GLN A 63 -21.94 21.87 8.46
C GLN A 63 -22.08 23.19 9.23
N TYR A 64 -20.97 23.76 9.72
CA TYR A 64 -21.01 25.12 10.26
C TYR A 64 -21.18 26.16 9.13
N PRO A 65 -22.02 27.21 9.27
CA PRO A 65 -22.76 27.63 10.46
C PRO A 65 -24.20 27.09 10.59
N TYR A 66 -24.65 26.25 9.67
CA TYR A 66 -26.05 25.83 9.55
C TYR A 66 -26.45 24.70 10.51
N GLU A 67 -25.55 23.75 10.74
CA GLU A 67 -25.65 22.69 11.73
C GLU A 67 -24.76 23.05 12.92
N LYS A 68 -25.37 23.34 14.08
CA LYS A 68 -24.64 23.61 15.32
C LYS A 68 -24.47 22.32 16.10
N SER A 69 -23.23 21.96 16.41
CA SER A 69 -22.95 20.92 17.40
C SER A 69 -23.44 21.39 18.77
N ILE A 70 -24.12 20.51 19.51
CA ILE A 70 -24.54 20.80 20.89
C ILE A 70 -23.27 20.98 21.71
N THR A 71 -23.04 22.19 22.21
CA THR A 71 -21.91 22.50 23.10
C THR A 71 -22.13 21.81 24.44
N SER A 72 -21.11 21.15 24.98
CA SER A 72 -21.19 20.48 26.30
C SER A 72 -21.51 21.48 27.41
N GLU A 73 -22.12 21.02 28.51
CA GLU A 73 -22.49 21.83 29.69
C GLU A 73 -21.29 22.57 30.33
N ARG A 74 -20.06 22.09 30.09
CA ARG A 74 -18.80 22.69 30.55
C ARG A 74 -18.08 23.51 29.49
N PHE A 75 -18.69 23.71 28.31
CA PHE A 75 -18.13 24.53 27.25
C PHE A 75 -18.17 26.00 27.70
N ARG A 76 -17.03 26.50 28.17
CA ARG A 76 -16.87 27.90 28.59
C ARG A 76 -16.54 28.73 27.36
N GLY A 77 -17.56 29.32 26.75
CA GLY A 77 -17.43 30.36 25.73
C GLY A 77 -17.15 31.74 26.36
N GLU A 78 -17.69 32.79 25.75
CA GLU A 78 -17.61 34.18 26.24
C GLU A 78 -18.05 34.31 27.71
N SER A 79 -17.26 35.04 28.50
CA SER A 79 -17.50 35.23 29.94
C SER A 79 -18.78 36.04 30.16
N THR A 80 -19.75 35.46 30.88
CA THR A 80 -21.11 35.97 31.12
C THR A 80 -21.18 37.19 32.05
N LEU A 81 -20.32 38.20 31.89
CA LEU A 81 -20.46 39.49 32.60
C LEU A 81 -21.26 40.53 31.79
N ASN A 82 -21.50 40.31 30.50
CA ASN A 82 -22.20 41.28 29.63
C ASN A 82 -23.64 40.89 29.27
N LEU A 83 -24.14 39.70 29.63
CA LEU A 83 -25.50 39.28 29.32
C LEU A 83 -26.56 39.84 30.29
N ILE A 84 -26.16 40.22 31.51
CA ILE A 84 -27.08 40.83 32.50
C ILE A 84 -27.33 42.30 32.18
N ASN A 85 -26.35 43.01 31.61
CA ASN A 85 -26.46 44.44 31.27
C ASN A 85 -27.14 44.72 29.92
N ALA A 86 -27.42 43.69 29.10
CA ALA A 86 -28.13 43.84 27.83
C ALA A 86 -29.65 43.57 27.95
N CYS A 87 -30.10 43.11 29.12
CA CYS A 87 -31.52 42.86 29.45
C CYS A 87 -32.13 43.93 30.36
N LEU A 88 -31.38 44.97 30.72
CA LEU A 88 -31.83 46.17 31.44
C LEU A 88 -31.65 47.39 30.54
#